data_AF-A0A1W6CX00-F1
#
_entry.id   AF-A0A1W6CX00-F1
#
_cell.length_a   1.000
_cell.length_b   1.000
_cell.length_c   1.000
_cell.angle_alpha   90.00
_cell.angle_beta   90.00
_cell.angle_gamma   90.00
#
_symmetry.space_group_name_H-M   'P 1'
#
loop_
_entity.id
_entity.type
_entity.pdbx_description
1 polymer ?
#
loop_
_entity_poly.entity_id
_entity_poly.type
_entity_poly.pdbx_seq_one_letter_code
_entity_poly.pdbx_strand_id
1 'polypeptide(L)'
;MQEGRRGPYQAFPALRDHAPAAPPFGNADDMAVKARCIVTNSEEGRGAYAVRVDNDQTLYIPQRIAEALELEEFDEIEAILVKNERDEPPWMAIRVRPVPDETA
;
A
#
# COMPACT_ATOMS: atom_id res chain seq x y z
N MET A 1 5.47 72.67 1.36
CA MET A 1 5.01 71.31 0.98
C MET A 1 6.20 70.64 0.32
N GLN A 2 6.76 69.62 0.97
CA GLN A 2 8.07 69.02 0.66
C GLN A 2 7.96 67.93 -0.42
N GLU A 3 9.00 67.87 -1.26
CA GLU A 3 9.60 66.73 -2.01
C GLU A 3 8.76 66.01 -3.09
N GLY A 4 9.28 65.66 -4.28
CA GLY A 4 10.68 65.57 -4.72
C GLY A 4 11.01 64.17 -5.25
N ARG A 5 10.65 63.89 -6.52
CA ARG A 5 11.16 62.86 -7.46
C ARG A 5 11.92 61.63 -6.91
N ARG A 6 11.41 60.40 -7.13
CA ARG A 6 12.17 59.21 -7.63
C ARG A 6 11.22 58.24 -8.36
N GLY A 7 11.71 57.66 -9.46
CA GLY A 7 10.94 56.93 -10.47
C GLY A 7 10.48 55.52 -10.11
N PRO A 8 9.90 54.79 -11.09
CA PRO A 8 9.29 53.48 -10.94
C PRO A 8 10.36 52.37 -10.95
N TYR A 9 10.01 51.18 -10.47
CA TYR A 9 10.85 49.99 -10.25
C TYR A 9 11.59 49.93 -8.90
N GLN A 10 11.06 49.13 -7.98
CA GLN A 10 11.90 48.31 -7.11
C GLN A 10 11.70 46.84 -7.44
N ALA A 11 12.84 46.16 -7.51
CA ALA A 11 13.04 44.83 -8.04
C ALA A 11 12.68 43.71 -7.05
N PHE A 12 12.35 42.56 -7.63
CA PHE A 12 12.23 41.25 -7.02
C PHE A 12 13.51 40.81 -6.28
N PRO A 13 13.37 39.94 -5.27
CA PRO A 13 14.27 38.80 -5.15
C PRO A 13 13.53 37.48 -5.40
N ALA A 14 14.14 36.66 -6.25
CA ALA A 14 13.76 35.30 -6.56
C ALA A 14 14.10 34.34 -5.40
N LEU A 15 13.17 33.44 -5.09
CA LEU A 15 13.42 32.14 -4.44
C LEU A 15 12.24 31.24 -4.87
N ARG A 16 12.34 30.48 -5.97
CA ARG A 16 13.06 29.22 -6.16
C ARG A 16 12.56 28.13 -5.19
N ASP A 17 11.51 27.43 -5.60
CA ASP A 17 11.46 25.97 -5.79
C ASP A 17 10.12 25.64 -6.47
N HIS A 18 10.14 25.28 -7.76
CA HIS A 18 9.99 23.89 -8.23
C HIS A 18 8.70 23.22 -7.73
N ALA A 19 7.75 23.03 -8.66
CA ALA A 19 6.45 22.40 -8.45
C ALA A 19 6.60 20.89 -8.08
N PRO A 20 5.51 20.19 -7.67
CA PRO A 20 4.51 19.80 -8.68
C PRO A 20 3.05 19.95 -8.27
N ALA A 21 2.27 20.19 -9.32
CA ALA A 21 0.88 19.82 -9.52
C ALA A 21 0.36 18.77 -8.53
N ALA A 22 -0.79 19.07 -7.92
CA ALA A 22 -1.67 18.01 -7.44
C ALA A 22 -1.94 17.04 -8.60
N PRO A 23 -1.74 15.72 -8.43
CA PRO A 23 -2.09 14.78 -9.48
C PRO A 23 -3.61 14.75 -9.67
N PRO A 24 -4.11 14.68 -10.91
CA PRO A 24 -5.54 14.56 -11.19
C PRO A 24 -6.12 13.17 -10.91
N PHE A 25 -5.45 12.33 -10.12
CA PHE A 25 -5.92 11.00 -9.71
C PHE A 25 -5.58 10.81 -8.23
N GLY A 26 -6.57 10.38 -7.44
CA GLY A 26 -6.56 10.45 -5.98
C GLY A 26 -5.29 9.96 -5.31
N ASN A 27 -4.71 10.82 -4.45
CA ASN A 27 -3.69 10.46 -3.49
C ASN A 27 -4.32 10.42 -2.10
N ALA A 28 -4.85 9.27 -1.74
CA ALA A 28 -4.82 8.82 -0.36
C ALA A 28 -3.74 7.73 -0.31
N ASP A 29 -2.98 7.76 0.77
CA ASP A 29 -1.85 6.92 1.13
C ASP A 29 -2.26 5.43 1.33
N ASP A 30 -2.84 4.82 0.30
CA ASP A 30 -3.21 3.40 0.26
C ASP A 30 -2.01 2.64 -0.33
N MET A 31 -0.94 2.53 0.45
CA MET A 31 0.26 1.80 0.02
C MET A 31 -0.09 0.32 -0.14
N ALA A 32 -0.36 -0.07 -1.39
CA ALA A 32 -0.39 -1.46 -1.79
C ALA A 32 1.04 -2.03 -1.69
N VAL A 33 1.28 -2.87 -0.69
CA VAL A 33 2.57 -3.52 -0.46
C VAL A 33 2.52 -4.94 -1.01
N LYS A 34 3.42 -5.24 -1.93
CA LYS A 34 3.65 -6.60 -2.41
C LYS A 34 4.57 -7.32 -1.44
N ALA A 35 4.13 -8.44 -0.86
CA ALA A 35 4.92 -9.22 0.10
C ALA A 35 4.73 -10.73 -0.08
N ARG A 36 5.77 -11.51 0.25
CA ARG A 36 5.67 -12.96 0.42
C ARG A 36 5.04 -13.25 1.77
N CYS A 37 4.06 -14.16 1.77
CA CYS A 37 3.29 -14.52 2.94
C CYS A 37 3.15 -16.04 3.00
N ILE A 38 3.11 -16.59 4.20
CA ILE A 38 2.84 -18.01 4.46
C ILE A 38 1.46 -18.10 5.08
N VAL A 39 0.58 -18.93 4.50
CA VAL A 39 -0.75 -19.17 5.05
C VAL A 39 -0.60 -19.91 6.38
N THR A 40 -1.09 -19.31 7.46
CA THR A 40 -0.98 -19.88 8.81
C THR A 40 -2.27 -20.53 9.28
N ASN A 41 -3.41 -20.12 8.71
CA ASN A 41 -4.70 -20.70 9.03
C ASN A 41 -5.66 -20.44 7.87
N SER A 42 -6.43 -21.45 7.47
CA SER A 42 -7.51 -21.34 6.50
C SER A 42 -8.80 -21.83 7.16
N GLU A 43 -9.72 -20.92 7.49
CA GLU A 43 -11.02 -21.30 8.06
C GLU A 43 -12.11 -21.19 7.00
N GLU A 44 -12.71 -22.33 6.67
CA GLU A 44 -13.81 -22.45 5.73
C GLU A 44 -14.99 -21.57 6.18
N GLY A 45 -15.40 -20.61 5.34
CA GLY A 45 -16.46 -19.65 5.68
C GLY A 45 -16.03 -18.34 6.35
N ARG A 46 -14.77 -18.21 6.81
CA ARG A 46 -14.24 -16.93 7.35
C ARG A 46 -13.07 -16.35 6.56
N GLY A 47 -12.44 -17.14 5.70
CA GLY A 47 -11.28 -16.77 4.88
C GLY A 47 -9.99 -17.33 5.43
N ALA A 48 -8.86 -16.85 4.93
CA ALA A 48 -7.55 -17.32 5.37
C ALA A 48 -6.77 -16.21 6.06
N TYR A 49 -5.87 -16.60 6.94
CA TYR A 49 -4.89 -15.76 7.58
C TYR A 49 -3.51 -16.19 7.12
N ALA A 50 -2.68 -15.20 6.83
CA ALA A 50 -1.30 -15.43 6.49
C ALA A 50 -0.39 -14.50 7.29
N VAL A 51 0.87 -14.87 7.38
CA VAL A 51 1.92 -14.08 7.98
C VAL A 51 2.90 -13.65 6.92
N ARG A 52 3.33 -12.40 6.96
CA ARG A 52 4.39 -11.90 6.08
C ARG A 52 5.74 -12.49 6.48
N VAL A 53 6.52 -12.94 5.51
CA VAL A 53 7.87 -13.47 5.75
C VAL A 53 8.86 -12.38 6.16
N ASP A 54 8.66 -11.14 5.73
CA ASP A 54 9.58 -10.03 6.02
C ASP A 54 9.57 -9.56 7.48
N ASN A 55 8.38 -9.47 8.09
CA ASN A 55 8.16 -8.75 9.35
C ASN A 55 7.22 -9.48 10.32
N ASP A 56 6.86 -10.73 10.04
CA ASP A 56 5.98 -11.56 10.88
C ASP A 56 4.60 -10.96 11.16
N GLN A 57 4.17 -9.99 10.35
CA GLN A 57 2.87 -9.36 10.51
C GLN A 57 1.77 -10.23 9.91
N THR A 58 0.69 -10.43 10.67
CA THR A 58 -0.50 -11.11 10.21
C THR A 58 -1.32 -10.25 9.25
N LEU A 59 -1.93 -10.91 8.28
CA LEU A 59 -2.83 -10.31 7.30
C LEU A 59 -4.07 -11.18 7.11
N TYR A 60 -5.16 -10.53 6.70
CA TYR A 60 -6.39 -11.20 6.32
C TYR A 60 -6.47 -11.43 4.82
N ILE A 61 -6.79 -12.65 4.42
CA ILE A 61 -7.09 -13.03 3.05
C ILE A 61 -8.61 -13.24 2.95
N PRO A 62 -9.30 -12.41 2.15
CA PRO A 62 -10.73 -12.57 1.91
C PRO A 62 -11.08 -13.99 1.47
N GLN A 63 -12.18 -14.52 2.01
CA GLN A 63 -12.68 -15.87 1.67
C GLN A 63 -12.73 -16.13 0.16
N ARG A 64 -13.22 -15.16 -0.63
CA ARG A 64 -13.28 -15.30 -2.10
C ARG A 64 -11.93 -15.59 -2.75
N ILE A 65 -10.84 -15.08 -2.18
CA ILE A 65 -9.49 -15.32 -2.69
C ILE A 65 -8.97 -16.66 -2.18
N ALA A 66 -9.17 -16.94 -0.89
CA ALA A 66 -8.76 -18.20 -0.28
C ALA A 66 -9.42 -19.41 -0.97
N GLU A 67 -10.73 -19.36 -1.22
CA GLU A 67 -11.47 -20.42 -1.91
C GLU A 67 -11.13 -20.51 -3.39
N ALA A 68 -10.87 -19.39 -4.07
CA ALA A 68 -10.53 -19.40 -5.49
C ALA A 68 -9.13 -19.96 -5.78
N LEU A 69 -8.23 -19.88 -4.81
CA LEU A 69 -6.87 -20.42 -4.90
C LEU A 69 -6.70 -21.71 -4.10
N GLU A 70 -7.75 -22.19 -3.44
CA GLU A 70 -7.74 -23.36 -2.56
C GLU A 70 -6.55 -23.35 -1.60
N LEU A 71 -6.34 -22.20 -0.93
CA LEU A 71 -5.18 -21.99 -0.05
C LEU A 71 -5.22 -22.94 1.14
N GLU A 72 -4.13 -23.68 1.35
CA GLU A 72 -3.94 -24.59 2.48
C GLU A 72 -2.99 -24.00 3.53
N GLU A 73 -3.04 -24.55 4.75
CA GLU A 73 -2.04 -24.23 5.77
C GLU A 73 -0.64 -24.57 5.25
N PHE A 74 0.33 -23.68 5.51
CA PHE A 74 1.72 -23.75 5.05
C PHE A 74 1.96 -23.41 3.58
N ASP A 75 0.94 -23.00 2.83
CA ASP A 75 1.16 -22.51 1.45
C ASP A 75 1.93 -21.19 1.42
N GLU A 76 2.94 -21.14 0.56
CA GLU A 76 3.66 -19.92 0.23
C GLU A 76 2.96 -19.16 -0.89
N ILE A 77 2.55 -17.94 -0.56
CA ILE A 77 1.84 -17.07 -1.48
C ILE A 77 2.53 -15.72 -1.57
N GLU A 78 2.28 -15.04 -2.68
CA GLU A 78 2.66 -13.66 -2.84
C GLU A 78 1.40 -12.82 -2.95
N ALA A 79 1.26 -11.88 -2.02
CA ALA A 79 0.06 -11.10 -1.85
C ALA A 79 0.34 -9.60 -2.03
N ILE A 80 -0.61 -8.90 -2.63
CA ILE A 80 -0.69 -7.45 -2.58
C ILE A 80 -1.58 -7.10 -1.39
N LEU A 81 -0.95 -6.47 -0.40
CA LEU A 81 -1.54 -6.08 0.87
C LEU A 81 -1.91 -4.61 0.81
N VAL A 82 -3.09 -4.27 1.30
CA VAL A 82 -3.51 -2.89 1.56
C VAL A 82 -3.74 -2.73 3.05
N LYS A 83 -3.71 -1.48 3.52
CA LYS A 83 -4.04 -1.17 4.89
C LYS A 83 -5.48 -1.59 5.16
N ASN A 84 -5.69 -2.39 6.20
CA ASN A 84 -7.03 -2.77 6.60
C ASN A 84 -7.73 -1.57 7.27
N GLU A 85 -9.03 -1.43 7.06
CA GLU A 85 -9.85 -0.46 7.77
C GLU A 85 -10.07 -0.85 9.24
N ARG A 86 -9.81 -2.12 9.59
CA ARG A 86 -9.89 -2.66 10.96
C ARG A 86 -8.52 -2.60 11.64
N ASP A 87 -8.52 -2.36 12.96
CA ASP A 87 -7.28 -2.32 13.77
C ASP A 87 -6.49 -3.63 13.72
N GLU A 88 -7.15 -4.79 13.72
CA GLU A 88 -6.50 -6.10 13.64
C GLU A 88 -7.31 -7.09 12.77
N PRO A 89 -6.65 -7.79 11.81
CA PRO A 89 -5.25 -7.62 11.40
C PRO A 89 -5.02 -6.32 10.60
N PRO A 90 -3.82 -5.72 10.67
CA PRO A 90 -3.54 -4.39 10.08
C PRO A 90 -3.48 -4.39 8.55
N TRP A 91 -3.36 -5.57 7.93
CA TRP A 91 -3.23 -5.74 6.48
C TRP A 91 -4.33 -6.64 5.92
N MET A 92 -4.81 -6.31 4.74
CA MET A 92 -5.76 -7.11 3.97
C MET A 92 -5.18 -7.42 2.60
N ALA A 93 -5.24 -8.67 2.17
CA ALA A 93 -4.85 -9.06 0.82
C ALA A 93 -5.96 -8.71 -0.18
N ILE A 94 -5.62 -7.94 -1.21
CA ILE A 94 -6.52 -7.64 -2.34
C ILE A 94 -6.25 -8.52 -3.55
N ARG A 95 -5.04 -9.06 -3.64
CA ARG A 95 -4.60 -9.99 -4.67
C ARG A 95 -3.62 -10.98 -4.04
N VAL A 96 -3.73 -12.23 -4.46
CA VAL A 96 -2.85 -13.31 -4.04
C VAL A 96 -2.49 -14.10 -5.29
N ARG A 97 -1.24 -14.57 -5.35
CA ARG A 97 -0.80 -15.60 -6.29
C ARG A 97 -0.03 -16.68 -5.54
N PRO A 98 -0.23 -17.97 -5.87
CA PRO A 98 0.64 -19.02 -5.36
C PRO A 98 2.07 -18.78 -5.87
N VAL A 99 3.06 -18.99 -5.01
CA VAL A 99 4.46 -19.06 -5.43
C VAL A 99 4.73 -20.51 -5.78
N PRO A 100 5.01 -20.86 -7.05
CA PRO A 100 5.37 -22.22 -7.40
C PRO A 100 6.65 -22.60 -6.65
N ASP A 101 6.60 -23.68 -5.89
CA ASP A 101 7.80 -24.32 -5.36
C ASP A 101 8.63 -24.79 -6.58
N GLU A 102 9.82 -24.23 -6.79
CA GLU A 102 10.69 -24.55 -7.94
C GLU A 102 11.33 -25.95 -7.84
N THR A 103 10.60 -26.92 -7.30
CA THR A 103 10.99 -28.33 -7.24
C THR A 103 10.11 -29.14 -8.21
N ALA A 104 10.25 -28.86 -9.51
CA ALA A 104 9.74 -29.70 -10.60
C ALA A 104 10.88 -30.21 -11.48
#